data_AF-A0A8J3YUW7-F1
#
_entry.id   AF-A0A8J3YUW7-F1
#
_cell.length_a   1.000
_cell.length_b   1.000
_cell.length_c   1.000
_cell.angle_alpha   90.00
_cell.angle_beta   90.00
_cell.angle_gamma   90.00
#
_symmetry.space_group_name_H-M   'P 1'
#
loop_
_entity.id
_entity.type
_entity.pdbx_description
1 polymer ?
#
loop_
_entity_poly.entity_id
_entity_poly.type
_entity_poly.pdbx_seq_one_letter_code
_entity_poly.pdbx_strand_id
1 'polypeptide(L)'
;MSLKVTEGRLTETRVGAGVERRAFGEFVGPRGELASYAFGWTTGTESHVARLTVGIGAGNPGGASFHAIVFDNEGSYACSLVDEPFERVPEGGPDLTAIEARAHEDLPFIWWVVDRVMERDRRARWMKHWLLGSTSIQTGEVFERTEPILYVSHDADDGLWQLIGASDANPATGKLSHLHHAVEYDPTLLDVLDLQPGESAYRTGPDAPWTRKPS
;
A
#
# COMPACT_ATOMS: atom_id res chain seq x y z
N MET A 1 0.45 0.34 -25.79
CA MET A 1 0.36 1.39 -24.75
C MET A 1 1.31 1.04 -23.61
N SER A 2 1.72 1.97 -22.75
CA SER A 2 2.48 1.63 -21.54
C SER A 2 1.53 1.14 -20.44
N LEU A 3 1.95 0.14 -19.66
CA LEU A 3 1.19 -0.32 -18.49
C LEU A 3 0.91 0.84 -17.53
N LYS A 4 -0.35 0.98 -17.08
CA LYS A 4 -0.78 2.03 -16.16
C LYS A 4 -1.56 1.45 -14.99
N VAL A 5 -1.21 1.91 -13.78
CA VAL A 5 -2.01 1.75 -12.56
C VAL A 5 -2.43 3.15 -12.16
N THR A 6 -3.73 3.38 -12.04
CA THR A 6 -4.30 4.69 -11.73
C THR A 6 -4.99 4.63 -10.38
N GLU A 7 -4.46 5.38 -9.42
CA GLU A 7 -5.09 5.53 -8.12
C GLU A 7 -6.44 6.24 -8.26
N GLY A 8 -7.51 5.58 -7.80
CA GLY A 8 -8.85 6.14 -7.66
C GLY A 8 -9.11 6.64 -6.24
N ARG A 9 -10.36 6.56 -5.79
CA ARG A 9 -10.75 7.02 -4.45
C ARG A 9 -10.08 6.21 -3.32
N LEU A 10 -9.77 6.88 -2.22
CA LEU A 10 -9.46 6.28 -0.92
C LEU A 10 -10.56 6.70 0.05
N THR A 11 -11.13 5.74 0.79
CA THR A 11 -12.10 6.01 1.85
C THR A 11 -11.55 5.54 3.18
N GLU A 12 -11.75 6.33 4.22
CA GLU A 12 -11.31 6.03 5.58
C GLU A 12 -12.50 6.15 6.53
N THR A 13 -12.77 5.07 7.28
CA THR A 13 -13.88 4.99 8.23
C THR A 13 -13.34 4.60 9.60
N ARG A 14 -13.72 5.33 10.65
CA ARG A 14 -13.33 4.96 12.03
C ARG A 14 -14.07 3.69 12.44
N VAL A 15 -13.34 2.68 12.90
CA VAL A 15 -13.89 1.40 13.37
C VAL A 15 -13.21 1.01 14.68
N GLY A 16 -13.95 1.06 15.79
CA GLY A 16 -13.39 0.83 17.12
C GLY A 16 -12.25 1.82 17.43
N ALA A 17 -11.10 1.29 17.85
CA ALA A 17 -9.88 2.08 18.06
C ALA A 17 -9.11 2.41 16.76
N GLY A 18 -9.48 1.75 15.67
CA GLY A 18 -8.74 1.75 14.40
C GLY A 18 -9.40 2.53 13.28
N VAL A 19 -8.80 2.47 12.10
CA VAL A 19 -9.32 3.05 10.86
C VAL A 19 -9.37 1.97 9.79
N GLU A 20 -10.56 1.71 9.27
CA GLU A 20 -10.74 0.90 8.07
C GLU A 20 -10.47 1.78 6.85
N ARG A 21 -9.63 1.27 5.94
CA ARG A 21 -9.25 1.95 4.70
C ARG A 21 -9.66 1.10 3.51
N ARG A 22 -10.20 1.74 2.48
CA ARG A 22 -10.52 1.10 1.20
C ARG A 22 -10.03 1.97 0.06
N ALA A 23 -9.11 1.45 -0.73
CA ALA A 23 -8.52 2.11 -1.88
C ALA A 23 -9.04 1.44 -3.16
N PHE A 24 -9.41 2.25 -4.15
CA PHE A 24 -9.91 1.81 -5.44
C PHE A 24 -8.99 2.31 -6.54
N GLY A 25 -8.93 1.64 -7.67
CA GLY A 25 -8.20 2.13 -8.83
C GLY A 25 -8.42 1.31 -10.08
N GLU A 26 -7.75 1.73 -11.15
CA GLU A 26 -7.86 1.14 -12.47
C GLU A 26 -6.50 0.69 -12.99
N PHE A 27 -6.50 -0.42 -13.71
CA PHE A 27 -5.35 -1.01 -14.36
C PHE A 27 -5.58 -1.02 -15.89
N VAL A 28 -4.56 -0.60 -16.64
CA VAL A 28 -4.52 -0.71 -18.10
C VAL A 28 -3.24 -1.42 -18.53
N GLY A 29 -3.41 -2.58 -19.17
CA GLY A 29 -2.31 -3.40 -19.68
C GLY A 29 -1.70 -2.86 -20.97
N PRO A 30 -0.50 -3.34 -21.38
CA PRO A 30 0.19 -2.90 -22.59
C PRO A 30 -0.61 -3.08 -23.88
N ARG A 31 -1.52 -4.07 -23.91
CA ARG A 31 -2.40 -4.36 -25.06
C ARG A 31 -3.80 -3.75 -24.90
N GLY A 32 -4.00 -2.93 -23.86
CA GLY A 32 -5.29 -2.30 -23.55
C GLY A 32 -6.21 -3.17 -22.71
N GLU A 33 -5.71 -4.24 -22.07
CA GLU A 33 -6.48 -5.00 -21.09
C GLU A 33 -6.90 -4.10 -19.93
N LEU A 34 -8.17 -4.16 -19.54
CA LEU A 34 -8.73 -3.33 -18.46
C LEU A 34 -9.07 -4.20 -17.25
N ALA A 35 -8.73 -3.70 -16.06
CA ALA A 35 -9.20 -4.25 -14.80
C ALA A 35 -9.41 -3.12 -13.80
N SER A 36 -10.43 -3.25 -12.96
CA SER A 36 -10.59 -2.40 -11.79
C SER A 36 -10.18 -3.17 -10.55
N TYR A 37 -9.64 -2.48 -9.56
CA TYR A 37 -9.25 -3.11 -8.30
C TYR A 37 -9.71 -2.31 -7.10
N ALA A 38 -9.85 -3.01 -5.98
CA ALA A 38 -10.03 -2.42 -4.67
C ALA A 38 -9.23 -3.22 -3.64
N PHE A 39 -8.57 -2.56 -2.70
CA PHE A 39 -7.96 -3.22 -1.55
C PHE A 39 -8.23 -2.44 -0.27
N GLY A 40 -8.20 -3.13 0.87
CA GLY A 40 -8.46 -2.49 2.14
C GLY A 40 -7.82 -3.20 3.32
N TRP A 41 -7.56 -2.42 4.35
CA TRP A 41 -6.95 -2.86 5.60
C TRP A 41 -7.51 -2.06 6.76
N THR A 42 -7.43 -2.62 7.96
CA THR A 42 -7.94 -1.99 9.17
C THR A 42 -6.82 -1.89 10.18
N THR A 43 -6.44 -0.68 10.57
CA THR A 43 -5.49 -0.50 11.68
C THR A 43 -6.18 -0.78 13.02
N GLY A 44 -5.42 -1.05 14.07
CA GLY A 44 -5.99 -1.27 15.42
C GLY A 44 -6.71 -2.61 15.62
N THR A 45 -6.62 -3.54 14.67
CA THR A 45 -7.04 -4.93 14.81
C THR A 45 -5.84 -5.82 15.12
N GLU A 46 -6.05 -6.90 15.88
CA GLU A 46 -4.97 -7.87 16.17
C GLU A 46 -4.49 -8.63 14.92
N SER A 47 -5.35 -8.77 13.90
CA SER A 47 -5.02 -9.43 12.64
C SER A 47 -4.55 -8.42 11.59
N HIS A 48 -3.30 -8.59 11.12
CA HIS A 48 -2.75 -7.87 9.97
C HIS A 48 -3.05 -8.65 8.69
N VAL A 49 -4.30 -8.59 8.25
CA VAL A 49 -4.73 -9.17 6.98
C VAL A 49 -5.47 -8.10 6.18
N ALA A 50 -5.02 -7.86 4.96
CA ALA A 50 -5.72 -6.99 4.02
C ALA A 50 -6.66 -7.82 3.13
N ARG A 51 -7.61 -7.13 2.48
CA ARG A 51 -8.52 -7.72 1.49
C ARG A 51 -8.32 -7.04 0.14
N LEU A 52 -8.61 -7.76 -0.92
CA LEU A 52 -8.41 -7.33 -2.30
C LEU A 52 -9.54 -7.89 -3.17
N THR A 53 -10.07 -7.06 -4.07
CA THR A 53 -10.85 -7.46 -5.25
C THR A 53 -10.12 -7.00 -6.51
N VAL A 54 -10.09 -7.85 -7.54
CA VAL A 54 -9.81 -7.46 -8.93
C VAL A 54 -10.97 -7.89 -9.81
N GLY A 55 -11.51 -6.96 -10.59
CA GLY A 55 -12.61 -7.21 -11.52
C GLY A 55 -12.21 -6.97 -12.96
N ILE A 56 -12.71 -7.81 -13.86
CA ILE A 56 -12.44 -7.76 -15.31
C ILE A 56 -13.73 -7.96 -16.13
N GLY A 57 -13.73 -7.39 -17.32
CA GLY A 57 -14.70 -7.72 -18.37
C GLY A 57 -16.14 -7.29 -18.07
N ALA A 58 -16.36 -6.15 -17.43
CA ALA A 58 -17.71 -5.66 -17.15
C ALA A 58 -18.58 -5.62 -18.42
N GLY A 59 -19.81 -6.11 -18.28
CA GLY A 59 -20.77 -6.20 -19.38
C GLY A 59 -20.52 -7.34 -20.37
N ASN A 60 -19.47 -8.15 -20.19
CA ASN A 60 -19.21 -9.32 -21.03
C ASN A 60 -19.55 -10.62 -20.27
N PRO A 61 -20.03 -11.68 -20.95
CA PRO A 61 -20.32 -12.96 -20.31
C PRO A 61 -19.11 -13.63 -19.62
N GLY A 62 -17.89 -13.30 -20.03
CA GLY A 62 -16.64 -13.76 -19.41
C GLY A 62 -16.08 -12.83 -18.34
N GLY A 63 -16.81 -11.80 -17.93
CA GLY A 63 -16.37 -10.93 -16.84
C GLY A 63 -16.46 -11.63 -15.49
N ALA A 64 -15.60 -11.24 -14.55
CA ALA A 64 -15.51 -11.86 -13.23
C ALA A 64 -14.95 -10.90 -12.18
N SER A 65 -15.23 -11.17 -10.90
CA SER A 65 -14.61 -10.51 -9.75
C SER A 65 -13.90 -11.56 -8.90
N PHE A 66 -12.61 -11.32 -8.65
CA PHE A 66 -11.72 -12.21 -7.89
C PHE A 66 -11.43 -11.60 -6.54
N HIS A 67 -11.61 -12.37 -5.47
CA HIS A 67 -11.39 -11.91 -4.10
C HIS A 67 -10.23 -12.66 -3.45
N ALA A 68 -9.38 -11.91 -2.76
CA ALA A 68 -8.25 -12.45 -2.05
C ALA A 68 -8.02 -11.74 -0.72
N ILE A 69 -7.39 -12.44 0.21
CA ILE A 69 -6.72 -11.83 1.35
C ILE A 69 -5.24 -11.65 1.04
N VAL A 70 -4.64 -10.64 1.65
CA VAL A 70 -3.20 -10.35 1.60
C VAL A 70 -2.66 -10.44 3.02
N PHE A 71 -1.61 -11.22 3.22
CA PHE A 71 -1.08 -11.54 4.55
C PHE A 71 0.45 -11.57 4.55
N ASP A 72 1.07 -11.37 5.71
CA ASP A 72 2.51 -11.56 5.90
C ASP A 72 2.86 -13.04 5.74
N ASN A 73 3.85 -13.29 4.92
CA ASN A 73 4.47 -14.58 4.68
C ASN A 73 5.98 -14.42 4.76
N GLU A 74 6.49 -14.56 5.99
CA GLU A 74 7.93 -14.57 6.31
C GLU A 74 8.66 -13.29 5.84
N GLY A 75 8.07 -12.12 6.09
CA GLY A 75 8.69 -10.82 5.74
C GLY A 75 8.41 -10.36 4.31
N SER A 76 7.61 -11.12 3.55
CA SER A 76 7.01 -10.72 2.28
C SER A 76 5.49 -10.78 2.38
N TYR A 77 4.78 -10.29 1.37
CA TYR A 77 3.33 -10.50 1.28
C TYR A 77 3.03 -11.75 0.44
N ALA A 78 1.94 -12.42 0.78
CA ALA A 78 1.31 -13.44 -0.04
C ALA A 78 -0.18 -13.14 -0.21
N CYS A 79 -0.79 -13.73 -1.24
CA CYS A 79 -2.22 -13.62 -1.50
C CYS A 79 -2.86 -15.00 -1.48
N SER A 80 -4.10 -15.09 -0.98
CA SER A 80 -4.90 -16.32 -1.05
C SER A 80 -6.32 -15.98 -1.48
N LEU A 81 -6.84 -16.73 -2.46
CA LEU A 81 -8.22 -16.58 -2.93
C LEU A 81 -9.20 -16.98 -1.82
N VAL A 82 -10.28 -16.22 -1.69
CA VAL A 82 -11.33 -16.43 -0.68
C VAL A 82 -12.72 -16.37 -1.31
N ASP A 83 -13.69 -17.01 -0.67
CA ASP A 83 -15.08 -17.01 -1.12
C ASP A 83 -15.83 -15.73 -0.73
N GLU A 84 -15.40 -15.07 0.36
CA GLU A 84 -16.03 -13.86 0.89
C GLU A 84 -15.72 -12.65 -0.02
N PRO A 85 -16.73 -12.03 -0.66
CA PRO A 85 -16.50 -10.83 -1.45
C PRO A 85 -16.03 -9.66 -0.59
N PHE A 86 -15.11 -8.86 -1.12
CA PHE A 86 -14.61 -7.66 -0.42
C PHE A 86 -15.31 -6.38 -0.90
N GLU A 87 -15.06 -5.98 -2.14
CA GLU A 87 -15.59 -4.76 -2.75
C GLU A 87 -16.04 -5.00 -4.18
N ARG A 88 -17.08 -4.28 -4.61
CA ARG A 88 -17.51 -4.24 -6.01
C ARG A 88 -16.69 -3.19 -6.75
N VAL A 89 -16.24 -3.52 -7.94
CA VAL A 89 -15.40 -2.64 -8.77
C VAL A 89 -15.99 -2.45 -10.17
N PRO A 90 -15.74 -1.32 -10.85
CA PRO A 90 -16.39 -0.99 -12.12
C PRO A 90 -16.29 -2.06 -13.20
N GLU A 91 -15.09 -2.59 -13.43
CA GLU A 91 -14.84 -3.66 -14.40
C GLU A 91 -15.25 -5.05 -13.89
N GLY A 92 -15.85 -5.19 -12.70
CA GLY A 92 -16.17 -6.48 -12.09
C GLY A 92 -17.42 -7.18 -12.65
N GLY A 93 -17.30 -8.48 -12.91
CA GLY A 93 -18.43 -9.38 -13.21
C GLY A 93 -19.05 -10.02 -11.96
N PRO A 94 -19.63 -11.23 -12.09
CA PRO A 94 -20.03 -12.05 -10.95
C PRO A 94 -18.86 -12.31 -9.99
N ASP A 95 -19.15 -12.31 -8.69
CA ASP A 95 -18.19 -12.63 -7.65
C ASP A 95 -17.90 -14.14 -7.69
N LEU A 96 -16.65 -14.51 -7.95
CA LEU A 96 -16.23 -15.91 -8.02
C LEU A 96 -15.89 -16.43 -6.62
N THR A 97 -16.28 -17.66 -6.32
CA THR A 97 -15.70 -18.43 -5.22
C THR A 97 -14.21 -18.69 -5.48
N ALA A 98 -13.46 -19.04 -4.44
CA ALA A 98 -12.05 -19.38 -4.57
C ALA A 98 -11.82 -20.59 -5.49
N ILE A 99 -12.78 -21.53 -5.55
CA ILE A 99 -12.71 -22.69 -6.45
C ILE A 99 -12.92 -22.26 -7.90
N GLU A 100 -13.95 -21.45 -8.18
CA GLU A 100 -14.22 -20.93 -9.52
C GLU A 100 -13.08 -20.04 -10.01
N ALA A 101 -12.57 -19.16 -9.15
CA ALA A 101 -11.42 -18.32 -9.44
C ALA A 101 -10.17 -19.15 -9.82
N ARG A 102 -9.91 -20.26 -9.12
CA ARG A 102 -8.82 -21.20 -9.44
C ARG A 102 -8.98 -21.88 -10.79
N ALA A 103 -10.21 -22.09 -11.25
CA ALA A 103 -10.52 -22.70 -12.52
C ALA A 103 -10.63 -21.69 -13.68
N HIS A 104 -10.66 -20.38 -13.38
CA HIS A 104 -10.86 -19.34 -14.38
C HIS A 104 -9.60 -19.12 -15.23
N GLU A 105 -9.78 -19.01 -16.55
CA GLU A 105 -8.67 -18.89 -17.51
C GLU A 105 -7.83 -17.63 -17.32
N ASP A 106 -8.47 -16.52 -16.92
CA ASP A 106 -7.80 -15.25 -16.65
C ASP A 106 -7.07 -15.17 -15.30
N LEU A 107 -7.09 -16.19 -14.44
CA LEU A 107 -6.42 -16.12 -13.14
C LEU A 107 -4.93 -15.69 -13.22
N PRO A 108 -4.12 -16.15 -14.19
CA PRO A 108 -2.74 -15.66 -14.34
C PRO A 108 -2.67 -14.15 -14.64
N PHE A 109 -3.63 -13.63 -15.42
CA PHE A 109 -3.73 -12.19 -15.67
C PHE A 109 -4.10 -11.44 -14.39
N ILE A 110 -5.02 -11.98 -13.58
CA ILE A 110 -5.40 -11.39 -12.29
C ILE A 110 -4.20 -11.28 -11.36
N TRP A 111 -3.40 -12.34 -11.19
CA TRP A 111 -2.21 -12.25 -10.35
C TRP A 111 -1.19 -11.23 -10.86
N TRP A 112 -1.03 -11.15 -12.17
CA TRP A 112 -0.19 -10.13 -12.75
C TRP A 112 -0.72 -8.71 -12.50
N VAL A 113 -2.05 -8.48 -12.54
CA VAL A 113 -2.65 -7.20 -12.12
C VAL A 113 -2.33 -6.91 -10.64
N VAL A 114 -2.50 -7.89 -9.76
CA VAL A 114 -2.20 -7.76 -8.32
C VAL A 114 -0.75 -7.34 -8.10
N ASP A 115 0.21 -8.02 -8.73
CA ASP A 115 1.63 -7.67 -8.61
C ASP A 115 1.90 -6.22 -9.03
N ARG A 116 1.26 -5.76 -10.11
CA ARG A 116 1.45 -4.39 -10.61
C ARG A 116 0.78 -3.35 -9.73
N VAL A 117 -0.37 -3.67 -9.13
CA VAL A 117 -1.03 -2.80 -8.14
C VAL A 117 -0.15 -2.70 -6.88
N MET A 118 0.35 -3.82 -6.36
CA MET A 118 1.23 -3.86 -5.18
C MET A 118 2.55 -3.12 -5.39
N GLU A 119 3.07 -3.13 -6.62
CA GLU A 119 4.27 -2.40 -7.01
C GLU A 119 4.01 -0.90 -7.14
N ARG A 120 2.91 -0.50 -7.80
CA ARG A 120 2.75 0.87 -8.33
C ARG A 120 1.80 1.77 -7.55
N ASP A 121 0.75 1.23 -6.94
CA ASP A 121 -0.19 2.03 -6.14
C ASP A 121 0.47 2.43 -4.81
N ARG A 122 0.62 3.73 -4.55
CA ARG A 122 1.28 4.22 -3.33
C ARG A 122 0.56 3.76 -2.07
N ARG A 123 -0.77 3.61 -2.14
CA ARG A 123 -1.57 3.18 -1.00
C ARG A 123 -1.43 1.69 -0.75
N ALA A 124 -1.13 0.90 -1.79
CA ALA A 124 -0.78 -0.52 -1.63
C ALA A 124 0.58 -0.67 -0.93
N ARG A 125 1.54 0.23 -1.22
CA ARG A 125 2.81 0.30 -0.46
C ARG A 125 2.58 0.66 1.00
N TRP A 126 1.70 1.62 1.28
CA TRP A 126 1.31 1.93 2.67
C TRP A 126 0.68 0.73 3.38
N MET A 127 -0.28 0.06 2.74
CA MET A 127 -0.87 -1.18 3.24
C MET A 127 0.20 -2.25 3.49
N LYS A 128 1.20 -2.40 2.61
CA LYS A 128 2.31 -3.35 2.82
C LYS A 128 3.15 -3.00 4.05
N HIS A 129 3.46 -1.74 4.29
CA HIS A 129 4.20 -1.33 5.49
C HIS A 129 3.38 -1.53 6.78
N TRP A 130 2.05 -1.41 6.70
CA TRP A 130 1.16 -1.83 7.79
C TRP A 130 1.21 -3.34 7.98
N LEU A 131 1.05 -4.10 6.90
CA LEU A 131 1.00 -5.55 6.89
C LEU A 131 2.26 -6.18 7.49
N LEU A 132 3.43 -5.75 7.02
CA LEU A 132 4.74 -6.25 7.42
C LEU A 132 5.27 -5.59 8.69
N GLY A 133 4.53 -4.65 9.28
CA GLY A 133 4.93 -3.96 10.50
C GLY A 133 6.23 -3.16 10.38
N SER A 134 6.55 -2.63 9.19
CA SER A 134 7.83 -1.95 8.92
C SER A 134 8.15 -0.92 10.00
N THR A 135 9.34 -1.04 10.57
CA THR A 135 9.80 -0.22 11.68
C THR A 135 10.42 1.08 11.17
N SER A 136 10.29 2.12 11.99
CA SER A 136 10.92 3.41 11.78
C SER A 136 11.47 3.96 13.08
N ILE A 137 12.60 4.64 13.02
CA ILE A 137 13.09 5.53 14.08
C ILE A 137 12.84 6.98 13.68
N GLN A 138 12.35 7.77 14.64
CA GLN A 138 11.98 9.16 14.42
C GLN A 138 12.75 10.05 15.41
N THR A 139 13.08 11.28 15.02
CA THR A 139 13.49 12.29 16.02
C THR A 139 12.36 12.53 17.02
N GLY A 140 12.72 12.95 18.23
CA GLY A 140 11.73 13.14 19.31
C GLY A 140 10.66 14.16 18.90
N GLU A 141 11.08 15.22 18.23
CA GLU A 141 10.25 16.33 17.76
C GLU A 141 9.28 15.89 16.66
N VAL A 142 9.70 15.00 15.75
CA VAL A 142 8.82 14.39 14.75
C VAL A 142 7.81 13.48 15.42
N PHE A 143 8.25 12.64 16.36
CA PHE A 143 7.38 11.70 17.07
C PHE A 143 6.32 12.43 17.91
N GLU A 144 6.70 13.51 18.58
CA GLU A 144 5.84 14.39 19.37
C GLU A 144 5.03 15.38 18.50
N ARG A 145 5.29 15.41 17.19
CA ARG A 145 4.62 16.25 16.18
C ARG A 145 4.83 17.75 16.42
N THR A 146 5.96 18.12 17.00
CA THR A 146 6.39 19.51 17.13
C THR A 146 7.18 19.98 15.92
N GLU A 147 7.70 19.04 15.10
CA GLU A 147 8.36 19.30 13.83
C GLU A 147 7.79 18.45 12.69
N PRO A 148 7.77 18.97 11.44
CA PRO A 148 7.47 18.16 10.27
C PRO A 148 8.62 17.22 9.93
N ILE A 149 8.32 16.13 9.22
CA ILE A 149 9.36 15.25 8.67
C ILE A 149 10.01 15.99 7.49
N LEU A 150 11.32 16.20 7.49
CA LEU A 150 12.03 16.90 6.40
C LEU A 150 13.02 16.00 5.66
N TYR A 151 13.39 14.88 6.28
CA TYR A 151 14.27 13.88 5.71
C TYR A 151 13.75 12.48 6.02
N VAL A 152 13.80 11.61 5.01
CA VAL A 152 13.44 10.20 5.08
C VAL A 152 14.59 9.38 4.48
N SER A 153 15.00 8.32 5.15
CA SER A 153 15.89 7.32 4.55
C SER A 153 15.46 5.91 4.89
N HIS A 154 15.74 5.00 3.97
CA HIS A 154 15.61 3.57 4.19
C HIS A 154 17.04 3.04 4.34
N ASP A 155 17.43 2.67 5.57
CA ASP A 155 18.82 2.29 5.86
C ASP A 155 19.23 1.03 5.09
N ALA A 156 20.49 0.99 4.61
CA ALA A 156 21.00 -0.11 3.80
C ALA A 156 21.39 -1.34 4.62
N ASP A 157 21.80 -1.15 5.88
CA ASP A 157 22.41 -2.17 6.71
C ASP A 157 21.35 -2.94 7.52
N ASP A 158 20.36 -2.22 8.07
CA ASP A 158 19.33 -2.81 8.95
C ASP A 158 17.89 -2.71 8.40
N GLY A 159 17.68 -2.01 7.28
CA GLY A 159 16.36 -1.81 6.68
C GLY A 159 15.43 -0.90 7.50
N LEU A 160 15.96 -0.23 8.52
CA LEU A 160 15.18 0.67 9.37
C LEU A 160 14.89 1.97 8.62
N TRP A 161 13.64 2.42 8.71
CA TRP A 161 13.26 3.72 8.19
C TRP A 161 13.64 4.81 9.18
N GLN A 162 14.23 5.91 8.71
CA GLN A 162 14.58 7.06 9.54
C GLN A 162 13.75 8.26 9.11
N LEU A 163 13.03 8.88 10.06
CA LEU A 163 12.22 10.08 9.83
C LEU A 163 12.76 11.22 10.69
N ILE A 164 13.30 12.25 10.05
CA ILE A 164 14.08 13.31 10.72
C ILE A 164 13.44 14.68 10.44
N GLY A 165 13.34 15.48 11.50
CA GLY A 165 12.81 16.85 11.46
C GLY A 165 13.85 17.90 11.07
N ALA A 166 13.67 19.12 11.57
CA ALA A 166 14.59 20.23 11.39
C ALA A 166 15.72 20.22 12.43
N SER A 167 15.43 19.70 13.63
CA SER A 167 16.41 19.52 14.68
C SER A 167 17.40 18.39 14.37
N ASP A 168 18.64 18.54 14.86
CA ASP A 168 19.69 17.55 14.67
C ASP A 168 19.26 16.17 15.20
N ALA A 169 19.46 15.14 14.40
CA ALA A 169 19.16 13.78 14.83
C ALA A 169 20.15 13.33 15.92
N ASN A 170 19.62 13.07 17.11
CA ASN A 170 20.36 12.43 18.20
C ASN A 170 19.93 10.97 18.34
N PRO A 171 20.81 9.99 18.01
CA PRO A 171 20.48 8.57 18.12
C PRO A 171 20.02 8.14 19.52
N ALA A 172 20.48 8.81 20.57
CA ALA A 172 20.12 8.48 21.95
C ALA A 172 18.67 8.86 22.32
N THR A 173 18.04 9.76 21.58
CA THR A 173 16.66 10.23 21.84
C THR A 173 15.65 9.76 20.80
N GLY A 174 16.10 8.99 19.81
CA GLY A 174 15.27 8.45 18.75
C GLY A 174 14.11 7.60 19.29
N LYS A 175 12.95 7.72 18.65
CA LYS A 175 11.72 7.01 19.03
C LYS A 175 11.41 5.95 17.98
N LEU A 176 11.32 4.69 18.43
CA LEU A 176 10.89 3.59 17.58
C LEU A 176 9.37 3.59 17.43
N SER A 177 8.89 3.43 16.20
CA SER A 177 7.47 3.31 15.85
C SER A 177 7.32 2.48 14.58
N HIS A 178 6.09 2.22 14.15
CA HIS A 178 5.82 1.66 12.83
C HIS A 178 5.67 2.78 11.78
N LEU A 179 6.26 2.58 10.60
CA LEU A 179 6.26 3.57 9.52
C LEU A 179 4.85 3.96 9.07
N HIS A 180 3.92 3.00 9.06
CA HIS A 180 2.55 3.26 8.60
C HIS A 180 1.80 4.27 9.47
N HIS A 181 2.17 4.44 10.75
CA HIS A 181 1.61 5.50 11.60
C HIS A 181 2.08 6.89 11.17
N ALA A 182 3.31 7.03 10.67
CA ALA A 182 3.80 8.33 10.20
C ALA A 182 3.00 8.83 8.99
N VAL A 183 2.60 7.91 8.10
CA VAL A 183 1.77 8.22 6.92
C VAL A 183 0.40 8.78 7.31
N GLU A 184 -0.14 8.40 8.47
CA GLU A 184 -1.42 8.94 8.97
C GLU A 184 -1.34 10.43 9.30
N TYR A 185 -0.17 10.91 9.73
CA TYR A 185 0.07 12.31 10.09
C TYR A 185 0.68 13.11 8.94
N ASP A 186 1.43 12.45 8.05
CA ASP A 186 2.03 13.04 6.87
C ASP A 186 1.77 12.17 5.63
N PRO A 187 0.62 12.37 4.95
CA PRO A 187 0.27 11.60 3.77
C PRO A 187 1.23 11.77 2.58
N THR A 188 2.06 12.83 2.56
CA THR A 188 3.05 13.03 1.50
C THR A 188 4.13 11.95 1.49
N LEU A 189 4.30 11.21 2.61
CA LEU A 189 5.20 10.08 2.69
C LEU A 189 4.88 9.00 1.64
N LEU A 190 3.64 8.92 1.17
CA LEU A 190 3.23 8.04 0.06
C LEU A 190 4.12 8.19 -1.19
N ASP A 191 4.73 9.36 -1.39
CA ASP A 191 5.63 9.64 -2.52
C ASP A 191 7.03 9.03 -2.38
N VAL A 192 7.36 8.51 -1.20
CA VAL A 192 8.71 8.01 -0.87
C VAL A 192 8.70 6.63 -0.18
N LEU A 193 7.53 5.98 -0.03
CA LEU A 193 7.45 4.62 0.53
C LEU A 193 8.09 3.53 -0.36
N ASP A 194 8.47 3.86 -1.60
CA ASP A 194 9.22 2.97 -2.50
C ASP A 194 10.74 3.15 -2.46
N LEU A 195 11.27 4.00 -1.56
CA LEU A 195 12.72 4.10 -1.36
C LEU A 195 13.30 2.70 -1.12
N GLN A 196 14.31 2.34 -1.91
CA GLN A 196 15.08 1.12 -1.71
C GLN A 196 16.07 1.28 -0.54
N PRO A 197 16.53 0.17 0.07
CA PRO A 197 17.59 0.25 1.08
C PRO A 197 18.80 1.04 0.56
N GLY A 198 19.28 1.99 1.35
CA GLY A 198 20.32 2.96 1.02
C GLY A 198 19.85 4.25 0.34
N GLU A 199 18.59 4.35 -0.06
CA GLU A 199 18.04 5.58 -0.65
C GLU A 199 17.48 6.53 0.40
N SER A 200 17.45 7.82 0.05
CA SER A 200 16.87 8.87 0.89
C SER A 200 16.12 9.91 0.08
N ALA A 201 15.27 10.67 0.76
CA ALA A 201 14.57 11.82 0.22
C ALA A 201 14.52 12.95 1.24
N TYR A 202 14.51 14.19 0.76
CA TYR A 202 14.39 15.37 1.59
C TYR A 202 13.41 16.37 0.99
N ARG A 203 12.88 17.28 1.81
CA ARG A 203 12.03 18.39 1.38
C ARG A 203 12.33 19.64 2.21
N THR A 204 12.06 20.81 1.65
CA THR A 204 12.38 22.10 2.30
C THR A 204 11.34 22.56 3.33
N GLY A 205 10.20 21.88 3.41
CA GLY A 205 9.09 22.20 4.30
C GLY A 205 7.96 21.17 4.17
N PRO A 206 6.94 21.20 5.05
CA PRO A 206 5.89 20.18 5.12
C PRO A 206 5.07 20.02 3.83
N ASP A 207 4.91 21.09 3.05
CA ASP A 207 4.14 21.07 1.79
C ASP A 207 5.04 21.00 0.54
N ALA A 208 6.35 20.96 0.72
CA ALA A 208 7.30 20.90 -0.39
C ALA A 208 7.39 19.47 -0.95
N PRO A 209 7.54 19.30 -2.27
CA PRO A 209 7.71 17.98 -2.86
C PRO A 209 9.01 17.32 -2.38
N TRP A 210 8.99 16.00 -2.27
CA TRP A 210 10.16 15.21 -1.94
C TRP A 210 11.19 15.22 -3.08
N THR A 211 12.43 15.54 -2.75
CA THR A 211 13.59 15.41 -3.63
C THR A 211 14.36 14.16 -3.25
N ARG A 212 14.41 13.18 -4.16
CA ARG A 212 15.16 11.94 -3.94
C ARG A 212 16.65 12.18 -4.12
N LYS A 213 17.44 11.53 -3.28
CA LYS A 213 18.88 11.44 -3.39
C LYS A 213 19.24 9.96 -3.57
N PRO A 214 19.68 9.56 -4.78
CA PRO A 214 20.27 8.25 -4.96
C PRO A 214 21.54 8.12 -4.13
N SER A 215 21.84 6.88 -3.72
CA SER A 215 23.11 6.51 -3.10
C SER A 215 24.29 6.65 -4.05
#